data_AF-A0A177B7T1-F1
#
_entry.id   AF-A0A177B7T1-F1
#
_cell.length_a   1.000
_cell.length_b   1.000
_cell.length_c   1.000
_cell.angle_alpha   90.00
_cell.angle_beta   90.00
_cell.angle_gamma   90.00
#
_symmetry.space_group_name_H-M   'P 1'
#
loop_
_entity.id
_entity.type
_entity.pdbx_description
1 polymer ?
#
loop_
_entity_poly.entity_id
_entity_poly.type
_entity_poly.pdbx_seq_one_letter_code
_entity_poly.pdbx_strand_id
1 'polypeptide(L)'
;MSENYDSDTLEDEKIVPNKRAKLEDSICEMKNPKDESEKNDKEITLTQEEKRQHHNALERRRRDLIKDNFKMLQMAIPNINNQRTSRAEVLQSAYDYMKSLSQKILNHTTDIETLAKGNAEIYRKVKILESKNFQLNTDMLSKAERGVIMSDIDTELAALEKSFDNYSYGEKMSPDITDS
;
A
#
# COMPACT_ATOMS: atom_id res chain seq x y z
N MET A 1 -28.60 -3.04 21.41
CA MET A 1 -27.34 -2.49 21.95
C MET A 1 -26.49 -2.13 20.75
N SER A 2 -26.35 -0.83 20.48
CA SER A 2 -25.52 -0.30 19.39
C SER A 2 -24.06 -0.43 19.76
N GLU A 3 -23.27 -1.04 18.89
CA GLU A 3 -21.84 -0.76 18.82
C GLU A 3 -21.61 0.08 17.56
N ASN A 4 -21.45 1.38 17.81
CA ASN A 4 -20.97 2.35 16.85
C ASN A 4 -19.52 1.99 16.52
N TYR A 5 -19.27 1.50 15.30
CA TYR A 5 -17.92 1.46 14.77
C TYR A 5 -17.61 2.85 14.19
N ASP A 6 -16.86 3.62 14.96
CA ASP A 6 -16.27 4.90 14.56
C ASP A 6 -15.48 4.71 13.26
N SER A 7 -16.06 5.22 12.18
CA SER A 7 -15.44 5.38 10.87
C SER A 7 -14.61 6.66 10.87
N ASP A 8 -13.53 6.70 11.64
CA ASP A 8 -12.53 7.78 11.55
C ASP A 8 -11.15 7.25 11.92
N THR A 9 -10.53 6.54 10.99
CA THR A 9 -9.07 6.49 10.91
C THR A 9 -8.67 6.27 9.47
N LEU A 10 -8.78 7.33 8.66
CA LEU A 10 -7.94 7.49 7.48
C LEU A 10 -6.50 7.68 7.99
N GLU A 11 -5.83 6.58 8.33
CA GLU A 11 -4.38 6.60 8.31
C GLU A 11 -3.98 6.77 6.85
N ASP A 12 -3.68 8.02 6.50
CA ASP A 12 -2.72 8.33 5.45
C ASP A 12 -1.47 7.50 5.72
N GLU A 13 -1.41 6.28 5.16
CA GLU A 13 -0.15 5.57 4.96
C GLU A 13 0.63 6.43 3.97
N LYS A 14 1.33 7.40 4.56
CA LYS A 14 2.37 8.20 3.94
C LYS A 14 3.26 7.22 3.19
N ILE A 15 3.17 7.33 1.87
CA ILE A 15 4.14 6.83 0.90
C ILE A 15 5.51 6.82 1.57
N VAL A 16 5.99 5.61 1.84
CA VAL A 16 7.24 5.38 2.58
C VAL A 16 8.30 6.31 1.99
N PRO A 17 8.88 7.24 2.78
CA PRO A 17 9.88 8.14 2.27
C PRO A 17 11.06 7.31 1.75
N ASN A 18 11.35 7.56 0.48
CA ASN A 18 12.37 6.96 -0.34
C ASN A 18 13.65 6.65 0.48
N LYS A 19 13.91 5.36 0.76
CA LYS A 19 15.14 4.89 1.43
C LYS A 19 16.43 5.30 0.70
N ARG A 20 16.32 5.84 -0.52
CA ARG A 20 17.41 6.46 -1.28
C ARG A 20 18.05 7.64 -0.55
N ALA A 21 17.29 8.48 0.16
CA ALA A 21 17.85 9.62 0.88
C ALA A 21 18.81 9.20 2.00
N LYS A 22 18.52 8.10 2.71
CA LYS A 22 19.40 7.57 3.77
C LYS A 22 20.65 6.87 3.23
N LEU A 23 20.64 6.44 1.97
CA LEU A 23 21.79 5.78 1.34
C LEU A 23 22.81 6.81 0.82
N GLU A 24 22.34 7.98 0.36
CA GLU A 24 23.20 9.07 -0.10
C GLU A 24 24.05 9.66 1.04
N ASP A 25 23.49 9.74 2.25
CA ASP A 25 24.22 10.17 3.45
C ASP A 25 25.35 9.19 3.86
N SER A 26 25.15 7.88 3.67
CA SER A 26 26.18 6.86 3.96
C SER A 26 27.29 6.78 2.90
N ILE A 27 27.03 7.21 1.66
CA ILE A 27 28.03 7.17 0.57
C ILE A 27 29.02 8.35 0.68
N CYS A 28 28.62 9.46 1.29
CA CYS A 28 29.46 10.65 1.50
C CYS A 28 30.46 10.55 2.67
N GLU A 29 30.40 9.51 3.49
CA GLU A 29 31.37 9.28 4.59
C GLU A 29 32.67 8.59 4.15
N MET A 30 32.89 8.43 2.85
CA MET A 30 34.25 8.25 2.36
C MET A 30 34.98 9.58 2.50
N LYS A 31 35.63 9.78 3.65
CA LYS A 31 36.68 10.78 3.85
C LYS A 31 37.51 10.85 2.57
N ASN A 32 37.30 11.90 1.78
CA ASN A 32 38.33 12.39 0.89
C ASN A 32 39.54 12.55 1.81
N PRO A 33 40.67 11.86 1.59
CA PRO A 33 41.86 12.11 2.37
C PRO A 33 42.23 13.56 2.12
N LYS A 34 41.68 14.44 2.97
CA LYS A 34 42.02 15.85 3.05
C LYS A 34 43.54 15.87 3.09
N ASP A 35 44.09 16.61 2.15
CA ASP A 35 45.46 17.07 2.11
C ASP A 35 46.14 16.98 3.49
N GLU A 36 46.92 15.92 3.68
CA GLU A 36 47.97 15.91 4.71
C GLU A 36 49.13 16.87 4.30
N SER A 37 48.87 17.88 3.48
CA SER A 37 49.81 18.97 3.19
C SER A 37 49.54 20.22 4.02
N GLU A 38 48.47 20.29 4.81
CA GLU A 38 48.26 21.44 5.69
C GLU A 38 48.76 21.16 7.12
N LYS A 39 49.87 21.83 7.43
CA LYS A 39 50.54 22.03 8.74
C LYS A 39 51.75 21.14 8.99
N ASN A 40 52.83 21.44 8.28
CA ASN A 40 54.13 21.58 8.92
C ASN A 40 54.91 22.68 8.19
N ASP A 41 54.76 23.92 8.64
CA ASP A 41 55.65 25.04 8.37
C ASP A 41 57.01 24.83 9.06
N LYS A 42 57.66 23.71 8.74
CA LYS A 42 59.09 23.56 8.88
C LYS A 42 59.59 23.50 7.45
N GLU A 43 60.13 24.62 7.02
CA GLU A 43 60.99 24.75 5.84
C GLU A 43 62.21 23.82 6.02
N ILE A 44 61.98 22.52 5.98
CA ILE A 44 63.01 21.53 5.76
C ILE A 44 63.27 21.65 4.27
N THR A 45 64.47 22.10 3.95
CA THR A 45 65.04 22.11 2.61
C THR A 45 65.16 20.65 2.15
N LEU A 46 64.03 20.01 1.87
CA LEU A 46 63.95 18.63 1.41
C LEU A 46 64.75 18.59 0.11
N THR A 47 65.75 17.72 0.12
CA THR A 47 66.56 17.43 -1.06
C THR A 47 65.63 17.02 -2.20
N GLN A 48 66.04 17.27 -3.44
CA GLN A 48 65.26 16.88 -4.63
C GLN A 48 64.94 15.37 -4.62
N GLU A 49 65.82 14.58 -3.98
CA GLU A 49 65.63 13.15 -3.75
C GLU A 49 64.47 12.86 -2.79
N GLU A 50 64.42 13.52 -1.62
CA GLU A 50 63.35 13.32 -0.64
C GLU A 50 61.98 13.73 -1.20
N LYS A 51 61.92 14.81 -1.98
CA LYS A 51 60.68 15.22 -2.68
C LYS A 51 60.20 14.14 -3.64
N ARG A 52 61.12 13.52 -4.40
CA ARG A 52 60.82 12.43 -5.33
C ARG A 52 60.34 11.18 -4.59
N GLN A 53 60.97 10.83 -3.47
CA GLN A 53 60.57 9.68 -2.65
C GLN A 53 59.19 9.89 -2.04
N HIS A 54 58.92 11.07 -1.49
CA HIS A 54 57.61 11.43 -0.94
C HIS A 54 56.51 11.33 -2.00
N HIS A 55 56.74 11.89 -3.18
CA HIS A 55 55.80 11.78 -4.30
C HIS A 55 55.53 10.32 -4.69
N ASN A 56 56.58 9.49 -4.78
CA ASN A 56 56.44 8.06 -5.08
C ASN A 56 55.66 7.31 -3.99
N ALA A 57 55.82 7.68 -2.72
CA ALA A 57 55.08 7.10 -1.60
C ALA A 57 53.59 7.47 -1.66
N LEU A 58 53.27 8.75 -1.89
CA LEU A 58 51.89 9.22 -2.04
C LEU A 58 51.19 8.53 -3.22
N GLU A 59 51.87 8.41 -4.35
CA GLU A 59 51.28 7.78 -5.53
C GLU A 59 51.08 6.26 -5.34
N ARG A 60 51.93 5.58 -4.55
CA ARG A 60 51.68 4.18 -4.14
C ARG A 60 50.40 4.09 -3.31
N ARG A 61 50.26 4.93 -2.28
CA ARG A 61 49.04 5.00 -1.44
C ARG A 61 47.79 5.24 -2.30
N ARG A 62 47.86 6.17 -3.26
CA ARG A 62 46.75 6.45 -4.20
C ARG A 62 46.37 5.22 -5.03
N ARG A 63 47.35 4.48 -5.55
CA ARG A 63 47.12 3.26 -6.33
C ARG A 63 46.51 2.13 -5.49
N ASP A 64 46.95 1.98 -4.24
CA ASP A 64 46.42 0.98 -3.33
C ASP A 64 44.95 1.28 -2.98
N LEU A 65 44.61 2.55 -2.72
CA LEU A 65 43.23 2.98 -2.51
C LEU A 65 42.34 2.66 -3.72
N ILE A 66 42.80 2.99 -4.94
CA ILE A 66 42.04 2.66 -6.17
C ILE A 66 41.86 1.15 -6.30
N LYS A 67 42.90 0.37 -6.01
CA LYS A 67 42.82 -1.10 -6.07
C LYS A 67 41.79 -1.64 -5.09
N ASP A 68 41.71 -1.09 -3.89
CA ASP A 68 40.74 -1.52 -2.89
C ASP A 68 39.32 -1.08 -3.26
N ASN A 69 39.13 0.13 -3.79
CA ASN A 69 37.84 0.57 -4.35
C ASN A 69 37.37 -0.35 -5.48
N PHE A 70 38.27 -0.81 -6.36
CA PHE A 70 37.95 -1.78 -7.40
C PHE A 70 37.51 -3.14 -6.83
N LYS A 71 38.14 -3.61 -5.74
CA LYS A 71 37.70 -4.84 -5.06
C LYS A 71 36.33 -4.66 -4.42
N MET A 72 36.07 -3.53 -3.76
CA MET A 72 34.76 -3.23 -3.17
C MET A 72 33.67 -3.21 -4.24
N LEU A 73 33.94 -2.56 -5.38
CA LEU A 73 33.03 -2.54 -6.51
C LEU A 73 32.76 -3.96 -7.04
N GLN A 74 33.81 -4.77 -7.20
CA GLN A 74 33.67 -6.16 -7.65
C GLN A 74 32.81 -7.00 -6.69
N MET A 75 33.00 -6.84 -5.38
CA MET A 75 32.21 -7.56 -4.36
C MET A 75 30.72 -7.19 -4.38
N ALA A 76 30.39 -5.96 -4.78
CA ALA A 76 29.01 -5.47 -4.86
C ALA A 76 28.26 -5.94 -6.12
N ILE A 77 28.98 -6.43 -7.14
CA ILE A 77 28.39 -6.84 -8.42
C ILE A 77 28.14 -8.36 -8.39
N PRO A 78 26.89 -8.81 -8.57
CA PRO A 78 26.57 -10.23 -8.69
C PRO A 78 27.34 -10.89 -9.83
N ASN A 79 27.62 -12.19 -9.70
CA ASN A 79 28.29 -13.03 -10.70
C ASN A 79 29.79 -12.80 -10.93
N ILE A 80 30.37 -11.68 -10.49
CA ILE A 80 31.83 -11.42 -10.58
C ILE A 80 32.52 -11.34 -9.22
N ASN A 81 31.75 -11.42 -8.13
CA ASN A 81 32.29 -11.45 -6.77
C ASN A 81 33.26 -12.62 -6.62
N ASN A 82 34.45 -12.36 -6.08
CA ASN A 82 35.54 -13.33 -5.87
C ASN A 82 36.08 -14.01 -7.14
N GLN A 83 35.77 -13.50 -8.34
CA GLN A 83 36.34 -14.01 -9.59
C GLN A 83 37.62 -13.28 -9.99
N ARG A 84 38.45 -13.91 -10.81
CA ARG A 84 39.63 -13.25 -11.38
C ARG A 84 39.22 -12.45 -12.62
N THR A 85 38.71 -11.24 -12.43
CA THR A 85 38.29 -10.33 -13.51
C THR A 85 39.25 -9.16 -13.66
N SER A 86 39.42 -8.70 -14.90
CA SER A 86 40.18 -7.49 -15.23
C SER A 86 39.45 -6.22 -14.77
N ARG A 87 40.18 -5.09 -14.62
CA ARG A 87 39.58 -3.80 -14.27
C ARG A 87 38.52 -3.35 -15.29
N ALA A 88 38.76 -3.59 -16.57
CA ALA A 88 37.81 -3.26 -17.63
C ALA A 88 36.51 -4.07 -17.49
N GLU A 89 36.60 -5.37 -17.22
CA GLU A 89 35.44 -6.24 -17.00
C GLU A 89 34.64 -5.85 -15.74
N VAL A 90 35.32 -5.43 -14.67
CA VAL A 90 34.64 -4.91 -13.46
C VAL A 90 33.81 -3.67 -13.80
N LEU A 91 34.36 -2.72 -14.58
CA LEU A 91 33.63 -1.53 -15.00
C LEU A 91 32.45 -1.87 -15.92
N GLN A 92 32.65 -2.75 -16.89
CA GLN A 92 31.59 -3.17 -17.81
C GLN A 92 30.45 -3.87 -17.08
N SER A 93 30.78 -4.83 -16.21
CA SER A 93 29.80 -5.55 -15.41
C SER A 93 29.07 -4.64 -14.42
N ALA A 94 29.74 -3.62 -13.87
CA ALA A 94 29.11 -2.61 -13.03
C ALA A 94 28.04 -1.83 -13.80
N TYR A 95 28.38 -1.40 -15.02
CA TYR A 95 27.46 -0.70 -15.91
C TYR A 95 26.25 -1.57 -16.26
N ASP A 96 26.48 -2.82 -16.66
CA ASP A 96 25.41 -3.75 -17.03
C ASP A 96 24.51 -4.08 -15.83
N TYR A 97 25.12 -4.26 -14.64
CA TYR A 97 24.36 -4.48 -13.43
C TYR A 97 23.50 -3.26 -13.05
N MET A 98 24.06 -2.05 -13.08
CA MET A 98 23.32 -0.81 -12.83
C MET A 98 22.15 -0.66 -13.81
N LYS A 99 22.40 -0.90 -15.11
CA LYS A 99 21.36 -0.89 -16.14
C LYS A 99 20.25 -1.91 -15.85
N SER A 100 20.62 -3.13 -15.44
CA SER A 100 19.65 -4.16 -15.07
C SER A 100 18.83 -3.77 -13.83
N LEU A 101 19.44 -3.10 -12.85
CA LEU A 101 18.75 -2.60 -11.66
C LEU A 101 17.76 -1.50 -12.02
N SER A 102 18.15 -0.54 -12.88
CA SER A 102 17.24 0.49 -13.36
C SER A 102 16.02 -0.10 -14.07
N GLN A 103 16.22 -1.11 -14.91
CA GLN A 103 15.10 -1.80 -15.58
C GLN A 103 14.22 -2.56 -14.60
N LYS A 104 14.80 -3.25 -13.60
CA LYS A 104 14.04 -3.94 -12.55
C LYS A 104 13.21 -2.98 -11.72
N ILE A 105 13.78 -1.83 -11.35
CA ILE A 105 13.04 -0.78 -10.62
C ILE A 105 11.85 -0.31 -11.46
N LEU A 106 12.05 -0.02 -12.75
CA LEU A 106 10.97 0.42 -13.65
C LEU A 106 9.85 -0.63 -13.71
N ASN A 107 10.20 -1.89 -13.95
CA ASN A 107 9.22 -2.98 -14.02
C ASN A 107 8.43 -3.10 -12.72
N HIS A 108 9.12 -3.10 -11.56
CA HIS A 108 8.45 -3.17 -10.26
C HIS A 108 7.55 -1.96 -10.00
N THR A 109 7.93 -0.76 -10.43
CA THR A 109 7.06 0.42 -10.37
C THR A 109 5.79 0.20 -11.19
N THR A 110 5.90 -0.30 -12.42
CA THR A 110 4.74 -0.62 -13.27
C THR A 110 3.86 -1.72 -12.66
N ASP A 111 4.46 -2.75 -12.06
CA ASP A 111 3.73 -3.83 -11.38
C ASP A 111 2.94 -3.30 -10.19
N ILE A 112 3.58 -2.46 -9.35
CA ILE A 112 2.94 -1.81 -8.21
C ILE A 112 1.75 -0.96 -8.68
N GLU A 113 1.92 -0.16 -9.73
CA GLU A 113 0.83 0.66 -10.28
C GLU A 113 -0.34 -0.18 -10.80
N THR A 114 -0.03 -1.29 -11.47
CA THR A 114 -1.04 -2.20 -12.03
C THR A 114 -1.81 -2.89 -10.91
N LEU A 115 -1.11 -3.38 -9.88
CA LEU A 115 -1.72 -3.97 -8.70
C LEU A 115 -2.57 -2.96 -7.93
N ALA A 116 -2.09 -1.73 -7.76
CA ALA A 116 -2.84 -0.66 -7.11
C ALA A 116 -4.15 -0.35 -7.85
N LYS A 117 -4.12 -0.28 -9.18
CA LYS A 117 -5.32 -0.11 -10.03
C LYS A 117 -6.30 -1.29 -9.87
N GLY A 118 -5.79 -2.52 -9.89
CA GLY A 118 -6.60 -3.72 -9.69
C GLY A 118 -7.27 -3.75 -8.32
N ASN A 119 -6.52 -3.44 -7.26
CA ASN A 119 -7.05 -3.33 -5.90
C ASN A 119 -8.14 -2.26 -5.80
N ALA A 120 -7.91 -1.07 -6.38
CA ALA A 120 -8.89 0.01 -6.39
C ALA A 120 -10.20 -0.40 -7.09
N GLU A 121 -10.13 -1.19 -8.17
CA GLU A 121 -11.30 -1.73 -8.85
C GLU A 121 -12.05 -2.75 -7.98
N ILE A 122 -11.32 -3.66 -7.33
CA ILE A 122 -11.88 -4.65 -6.41
C ILE A 122 -12.60 -3.96 -5.25
N TYR A 123 -11.96 -2.98 -4.60
CA TYR A 123 -12.60 -2.20 -3.53
C TYR A 123 -13.86 -1.49 -4.02
N ARG A 124 -13.84 -0.94 -5.25
CA ARG A 124 -15.04 -0.32 -5.85
C ARG A 124 -16.17 -1.34 -6.03
N LYS A 125 -15.86 -2.55 -6.52
CA LYS A 125 -16.84 -3.62 -6.71
C LYS A 125 -17.43 -4.08 -5.38
N VAL A 126 -16.59 -4.28 -4.36
CA VAL A 126 -17.02 -4.65 -3.00
C VAL A 126 -17.99 -3.61 -2.47
N LYS A 127 -17.63 -2.32 -2.53
CA LYS A 127 -18.50 -1.23 -2.06
C LYS A 127 -19.88 -1.21 -2.75
N ILE A 128 -19.92 -1.43 -4.07
CA ILE A 128 -21.18 -1.49 -4.83
C ILE A 128 -22.02 -2.69 -4.36
N LEU A 129 -21.41 -3.86 -4.21
CA LEU A 129 -22.10 -5.07 -3.78
C LEU A 129 -22.62 -4.96 -2.34
N GLU A 130 -21.84 -4.38 -1.43
CA GLU A 130 -22.27 -4.09 -0.06
C GLU A 130 -23.48 -3.15 -0.05
N SER A 131 -23.44 -2.07 -0.83
CA SER A 131 -24.58 -1.14 -0.97
C SER A 131 -25.83 -1.83 -1.52
N LYS A 132 -25.67 -2.67 -2.55
CA LYS A 132 -26.76 -3.42 -3.16
C LYS A 132 -27.35 -4.45 -2.20
N ASN A 133 -26.51 -5.17 -1.46
CA ASN A 133 -26.95 -6.13 -0.45
C ASN A 133 -27.71 -5.44 0.68
N PHE A 134 -27.21 -4.30 1.16
CA PHE A 134 -27.90 -3.50 2.15
C PHE A 134 -29.29 -3.09 1.67
N GLN A 135 -29.39 -2.54 0.46
CA GLN A 135 -30.66 -2.12 -0.12
C GLN A 135 -31.63 -3.30 -0.30
N LEU A 136 -31.16 -4.44 -0.81
CA LEU A 136 -31.97 -5.64 -0.95
C LEU A 136 -32.52 -6.14 0.40
N ASN A 137 -31.69 -6.08 1.45
CA ASN A 137 -32.11 -6.46 2.79
C ASN A 137 -33.20 -5.51 3.35
N THR A 138 -33.03 -4.20 3.16
CA THR A 138 -34.06 -3.20 3.52
C THR A 138 -35.37 -3.44 2.76
N ASP A 139 -35.29 -3.70 1.45
CA ASP A 139 -36.47 -3.97 0.62
C ASP A 139 -37.20 -5.25 1.06
N MET A 140 -36.45 -6.30 1.42
CA MET A 140 -36.96 -7.55 1.96
C MET A 140 -37.73 -7.36 3.27
N LEU A 141 -37.18 -6.57 4.20
CA LEU A 141 -37.85 -6.23 5.46
C LEU A 141 -39.14 -5.44 5.22
N SER A 142 -39.11 -4.41 4.36
CA SER A 142 -40.32 -3.63 4.02
C SER A 142 -41.39 -4.49 3.36
N LYS A 143 -41.00 -5.46 2.51
CA LYS A 143 -41.94 -6.39 1.89
C LYS A 143 -42.55 -7.37 2.89
N ALA A 144 -41.75 -7.85 3.86
CA ALA A 144 -42.24 -8.69 4.94
C ALA A 144 -43.26 -7.94 5.82
N GLU A 145 -42.96 -6.69 6.19
CA GLU A 145 -43.87 -5.82 6.96
C GLU A 145 -45.21 -5.62 6.22
N ARG A 146 -45.18 -5.33 4.92
CA ARG A 146 -46.41 -5.24 4.11
C ARG A 146 -47.21 -6.54 4.09
N GLY A 147 -46.54 -7.69 4.08
CA GLY A 147 -47.19 -8.99 4.13
C GLY A 147 -47.94 -9.22 5.45
N VAL A 148 -47.33 -8.83 6.58
CA VAL A 148 -47.97 -8.90 7.91
C VAL A 148 -49.20 -7.99 7.96
N ILE A 149 -49.06 -6.74 7.50
CA ILE A 149 -50.18 -5.79 7.44
C ILE A 149 -51.33 -6.33 6.58
N MET A 150 -51.02 -6.96 5.45
CA MET A 150 -52.02 -7.57 4.58
C MET A 150 -52.78 -8.69 5.29
N SER A 151 -52.08 -9.58 6.00
CA SER A 151 -52.74 -10.67 6.75
C SER A 151 -53.60 -10.17 7.92
N ASP A 152 -53.19 -9.08 8.55
CA ASP A 152 -53.95 -8.46 9.63
C ASP A 152 -55.28 -7.89 9.08
N ILE A 153 -55.22 -7.20 7.93
CA ILE A 153 -56.41 -6.70 7.23
C ILE A 153 -57.34 -7.85 6.81
N ASP A 154 -56.79 -8.93 6.23
CA ASP A 154 -57.59 -10.10 5.82
C ASP A 154 -58.30 -10.73 7.02
N THR A 155 -57.64 -10.79 8.19
CA THR A 155 -58.21 -11.32 9.43
C THR A 155 -59.33 -10.43 9.96
N GLU A 156 -59.13 -9.11 9.92
CA GLU A 156 -60.12 -8.13 10.38
C GLU A 156 -61.36 -8.08 9.46
N LEU A 157 -61.17 -8.18 8.14
CA LEU A 157 -62.26 -8.34 7.17
C LEU A 157 -63.07 -9.61 7.43
N ALA A 158 -62.42 -10.75 7.66
CA ALA A 158 -63.10 -12.00 7.97
C ALA A 158 -63.88 -11.94 9.30
N ALA A 159 -63.39 -11.18 10.29
CA ALA A 159 -64.10 -10.96 11.54
C ALA A 159 -65.34 -10.08 11.34
N LEU A 160 -65.23 -9.03 10.52
CA LEU A 160 -66.35 -8.15 10.16
C LEU A 160 -67.43 -8.89 9.35
N GLU A 161 -67.05 -9.75 8.40
CA GLU A 161 -67.99 -10.54 7.60
C GLU A 161 -68.84 -11.45 8.49
N LYS A 162 -68.21 -12.14 9.46
CA LYS A 162 -68.92 -12.94 10.47
C LYS A 162 -69.84 -12.10 11.35
N SER A 163 -69.50 -10.84 11.62
CA SER A 163 -70.36 -9.94 12.39
C SER A 163 -71.59 -9.48 11.60
N PHE A 164 -71.48 -9.39 10.26
CA PHE A 164 -72.57 -9.02 9.37
C PHE A 164 -73.60 -10.15 9.20
N ASP A 165 -73.14 -11.39 9.12
CA ASP A 165 -74.02 -12.57 9.06
C ASP A 165 -74.88 -12.73 10.32
N ASN A 166 -74.39 -12.29 11.49
CA ASN A 166 -75.16 -12.26 12.74
C ASN A 166 -76.29 -11.21 12.77
N TYR A 167 -76.33 -10.27 11.82
CA TYR A 167 -77.40 -9.28 11.70
C TYR A 167 -78.44 -9.61 10.61
N SER A 168 -78.23 -10.65 9.80
CA SER A 168 -79.12 -10.91 8.64
C SER A 168 -80.28 -11.87 8.90
N TYR A 169 -80.44 -12.47 10.08
CA TYR A 169 -81.61 -13.30 10.42
C TYR A 169 -81.94 -13.22 11.91
N GLY A 170 -82.78 -12.28 12.35
CA GLY A 170 -83.26 -12.31 13.74
C GLY A 170 -84.00 -11.11 14.30
N GLU A 171 -85.09 -10.65 13.66
CA GLU A 171 -86.27 -10.15 14.39
C GLU A 171 -87.44 -9.95 13.42
N LYS A 172 -88.25 -11.01 13.22
CA LYS A 172 -89.62 -10.82 12.75
C LYS A 172 -90.45 -10.40 13.96
N MET A 173 -90.82 -9.13 14.02
CA MET A 173 -91.90 -8.62 14.88
C MET A 173 -93.16 -9.47 14.62
N SER A 174 -93.60 -10.22 15.62
CA SER A 174 -94.95 -10.82 15.64
C SER A 174 -95.96 -9.72 15.98
N PRO A 175 -97.04 -9.55 15.19
CA PRO A 175 -98.14 -8.68 15.58
C PRO A 175 -99.05 -9.43 16.57
N ASP A 176 -99.08 -8.97 17.82
CA ASP A 176 -100.05 -9.44 18.80
C ASP A 176 -101.40 -8.77 18.48
N ILE A 177 -102.29 -9.52 17.83
CA ILE A 177 -103.70 -9.17 17.67
C ILE A 177 -104.45 -10.03 18.68
N THR A 178 -104.93 -9.42 19.76
CA THR A 178 -106.00 -9.99 20.58
C THR A 178 -107.20 -9.06 20.55
N ASP A 179 -108.25 -9.59 19.94
CA ASP A 179 -109.60 -9.09 19.81
C ASP A 179 -110.40 -9.25 21.13
N SER A 180 -111.46 -8.43 21.26
CA SER A 180 -112.50 -8.34 22.31
C SER A 180 -112.25 -7.47 23.55
#